data_AF-A0A6A6JD58-F1
#
_entry.id   AF-A0A6A6JD58-F1
#
_cell.length_a   1.000
_cell.length_b   1.000
_cell.length_c   1.000
_cell.angle_alpha   90.00
_cell.angle_beta   90.00
_cell.angle_gamma   90.00
#
_symmetry.space_group_name_H-M   'P 1'
#
loop_
_entity.id
_entity.type
_entity.pdbx_description
1 polymer ?
#
loop_
_entity_poly.entity_id
_entity_poly.type
_entity_poly.pdbx_seq_one_letter_code
_entity_poly.pdbx_strand_id
1 'polypeptide(L)'
;MRTSIPQEIKMQSGVLTGGKRYTIYYPFEKGPISPRFRGEHALRRYPTGEERCIACKLCEAICPAQAITIEAEEREDGSRRTTRYDIDMTKCIYCGLCQESCPVDAIVESANAEYATETREELLYNKEKLLANGDKWEPEIAAAARADAPYR
;
A
#
# COMPACT_ATOMS: atom_id res chain seq x y z
N MET A 1 -5.63 -8.25 67.95
CA MET A 1 -5.29 -7.04 67.18
C MET A 1 -4.84 -7.46 65.78
N ARG A 2 -5.73 -7.40 64.78
CA ARG A 2 -5.34 -7.50 63.37
C ARG A 2 -5.92 -6.28 62.69
N THR A 3 -5.04 -5.37 62.31
CA THR A 3 -5.33 -4.10 61.64
C THR A 3 -5.91 -4.37 60.25
N SER A 4 -7.02 -3.69 59.95
CA SER A 4 -7.69 -3.64 58.65
C SER A 4 -6.83 -2.86 57.64
N ILE A 5 -6.40 -3.51 56.58
CA ILE A 5 -5.91 -2.84 55.37
C ILE A 5 -7.18 -2.44 54.58
N PRO A 6 -7.37 -1.15 54.23
CA PRO A 6 -8.57 -0.68 53.57
C PRO A 6 -8.59 -1.11 52.11
N GLN A 7 -9.82 -1.13 51.61
CA GLN A 7 -10.28 -1.75 50.39
C GLN A 7 -9.54 -1.29 49.13
N GLU A 8 -9.28 -2.28 48.29
CA GLU A 8 -8.87 -2.18 46.90
C GLU A 8 -9.57 -1.02 46.17
N ILE A 9 -8.77 -0.27 45.43
CA ILE A 9 -9.20 0.70 44.42
C ILE A 9 -10.13 -0.03 43.45
N LYS A 10 -11.46 0.16 43.61
CA LYS A 10 -12.47 -0.21 42.62
C LYS A 10 -12.22 0.58 41.34
N MET A 11 -11.37 0.06 40.45
CA MET A 11 -11.42 0.45 39.04
C MET A 11 -12.77 0.00 38.50
N GLN A 12 -13.53 0.99 38.04
CA GLN A 12 -14.93 0.88 37.71
C GLN A 12 -15.21 -0.25 36.69
N SER A 13 -16.04 -1.15 37.17
CA SER A 13 -16.68 -2.28 36.53
C SER A 13 -17.64 -1.85 35.41
N GLY A 14 -17.12 -1.67 34.20
CA GLY A 14 -17.92 -1.34 33.01
C GLY A 14 -17.86 -2.34 31.84
N VAL A 15 -17.02 -3.39 31.89
CA VAL A 15 -16.86 -4.39 30.80
C VAL A 15 -16.57 -5.79 31.37
N LEU A 16 -17.31 -6.23 32.40
CA LEU A 16 -17.10 -7.55 33.04
C LEU A 16 -18.33 -8.47 32.95
N THR A 17 -19.26 -8.21 32.04
CA THR A 17 -20.42 -9.08 31.78
C THR A 17 -20.28 -9.79 30.44
N GLY A 18 -19.68 -10.99 30.44
CA GLY A 18 -19.96 -12.13 29.55
C GLY A 18 -19.95 -11.96 28.01
N GLY A 19 -19.64 -10.78 27.47
CA GLY A 19 -19.60 -10.52 26.03
C GLY A 19 -18.31 -11.03 25.38
N LYS A 20 -18.41 -11.50 24.13
CA LYS A 20 -17.25 -11.86 23.32
C LYS A 20 -16.34 -10.62 23.17
N ARG A 21 -15.06 -10.76 23.49
CA ARG A 21 -14.07 -9.68 23.33
C ARG A 21 -13.79 -9.48 21.84
N TYR A 22 -13.72 -8.23 21.40
CA TYR A 22 -13.48 -7.85 20.00
C TYR A 22 -12.00 -7.67 19.65
N THR A 23 -11.12 -7.62 20.65
CA THR A 23 -9.68 -7.43 20.47
C THR A 23 -9.04 -8.63 19.76
N ILE A 24 -8.23 -8.35 18.73
CA ILE A 24 -7.37 -9.33 18.05
C ILE A 24 -5.94 -9.24 18.57
N TYR A 25 -5.18 -10.32 18.49
CA TYR A 25 -3.79 -10.37 18.94
C TYR A 25 -2.79 -9.99 17.85
N TYR A 26 -2.71 -8.71 17.50
CA TYR A 26 -1.63 -8.20 16.63
C TYR A 26 -0.26 -8.39 17.31
N PRO A 27 0.80 -8.87 16.62
CA PRO A 27 0.93 -9.10 15.16
C PRO A 27 0.58 -10.51 14.67
N PHE A 28 0.16 -11.43 15.55
CA PHE A 28 -0.13 -12.83 15.19
C PHE A 28 -1.46 -13.01 14.47
N GLU A 29 -2.43 -12.15 14.78
CA GLU A 29 -3.73 -12.07 14.12
C GLU A 29 -3.85 -10.71 13.44
N LYS A 30 -4.10 -10.71 12.13
CA LYS A 30 -4.36 -9.49 11.35
C LYS A 30 -5.85 -9.30 11.12
N GLY A 31 -6.28 -8.05 11.05
CA GLY A 31 -7.65 -7.71 10.67
C GLY A 31 -7.98 -8.16 9.25
N PRO A 32 -9.26 -8.37 8.91
CA PRO A 32 -9.66 -8.71 7.55
C PRO A 32 -9.41 -7.51 6.62
N ILE A 33 -8.79 -7.78 5.46
CA ILE A 33 -8.47 -6.79 4.43
C ILE A 33 -9.28 -7.09 3.17
N SER A 34 -9.89 -6.06 2.59
CA SER A 34 -10.62 -6.16 1.32
C SER A 34 -9.64 -6.25 0.13
N PRO A 35 -9.98 -6.93 -0.97
CA PRO A 35 -9.23 -6.84 -2.24
C PRO A 35 -9.05 -5.41 -2.76
N ARG A 36 -9.87 -4.45 -2.30
CA ARG A 36 -9.81 -3.02 -2.67
C ARG A 36 -8.97 -2.16 -1.72
N PHE A 37 -8.25 -2.78 -0.79
CA PHE A 37 -7.40 -2.04 0.13
C PHE A 37 -6.31 -1.27 -0.62
N ARG A 38 -5.98 -0.09 -0.12
CA ARG A 38 -5.02 0.84 -0.73
C ARG A 38 -3.84 1.01 0.21
N GLY A 39 -2.71 0.36 -0.09
CA GLY A 39 -1.50 0.36 0.71
C GLY A 39 -0.24 0.76 -0.07
N GLU A 40 0.87 0.08 0.22
CA GLU A 40 2.17 0.34 -0.40
C GLU A 40 2.09 0.24 -1.93
N HIS A 41 2.63 1.23 -2.64
CA HIS A 41 2.59 1.26 -4.09
C HIS A 41 3.57 0.26 -4.70
N ALA A 42 3.20 -0.27 -5.87
CA ALA A 42 3.98 -1.24 -6.62
C ALA A 42 3.87 -0.99 -8.13
N LEU A 43 4.98 -1.12 -8.85
CA LEU A 43 5.01 -1.16 -10.31
C LEU A 43 5.04 -2.60 -10.78
N ARG A 44 4.07 -2.98 -11.61
CA ARG A 44 3.87 -4.34 -12.08
C ARG A 44 4.55 -4.61 -13.42
N ARG A 45 4.77 -5.90 -13.67
CA ARG A 45 5.28 -6.43 -14.94
C ARG A 45 4.21 -7.27 -15.64
N TYR A 46 4.41 -7.46 -16.94
CA TYR A 46 3.72 -8.51 -17.69
C TYR A 46 4.30 -9.88 -17.29
N PRO A 47 3.59 -10.99 -17.58
CA PRO A 47 4.11 -12.34 -17.36
C PRO A 47 5.43 -12.64 -18.10
N THR A 48 5.77 -11.85 -19.12
CA THR A 48 7.04 -11.91 -19.85
C THR A 48 8.23 -11.31 -19.08
N GLY A 49 7.97 -10.63 -17.95
CA GLY A 49 8.97 -9.87 -17.18
C GLY A 49 9.13 -8.41 -17.62
N GLU A 50 8.52 -8.02 -18.75
CA GLU A 50 8.55 -6.64 -19.22
C GLU A 50 7.71 -5.73 -18.32
N GLU A 51 8.21 -4.53 -17.99
CA GLU A 51 7.44 -3.59 -17.18
C GLU A 51 6.18 -3.11 -17.91
N ARG A 52 5.07 -2.95 -17.18
CA ARG A 52 3.80 -2.50 -17.78
C ARG A 52 3.79 -1.03 -18.11
N CYS A 53 4.58 -0.22 -17.41
CA CYS A 53 4.54 1.24 -17.53
C CYS A 53 4.98 1.69 -18.93
N ILE A 54 4.11 2.44 -19.61
CA ILE A 54 4.35 3.02 -20.94
C ILE A 54 4.66 4.52 -20.89
N ALA A 55 4.98 5.05 -19.71
CA ALA A 55 5.32 6.45 -19.49
C ALA A 55 4.28 7.48 -20.01
N CYS A 56 2.99 7.16 -19.90
CA CYS A 56 1.89 8.04 -20.35
C CYS A 56 1.68 9.29 -19.48
N LYS A 57 2.26 9.32 -18.27
CA LYS A 57 2.15 10.42 -17.28
C LYS A 57 0.73 10.74 -16.77
N LEU A 58 -0.25 9.88 -17.03
CA LEU A 58 -1.63 10.07 -16.52
C LEU A 58 -1.69 10.04 -14.98
N CYS A 59 -0.95 9.11 -14.35
CA CYS A 59 -0.89 9.00 -12.90
C CYS A 59 -0.21 10.22 -12.24
N GLU A 60 0.79 10.81 -12.89
CA GLU A 60 1.43 12.06 -12.46
C GLU A 60 0.45 13.23 -12.57
N ALA A 61 -0.28 13.32 -13.69
CA ALA A 61 -1.24 14.39 -13.93
C ALA A 61 -2.46 14.36 -12.99
N ILE A 62 -2.97 13.16 -12.66
CA ILE A 62 -4.16 13.01 -11.81
C ILE A 62 -3.85 13.10 -10.31
N CYS A 63 -2.58 12.98 -9.91
CA CYS A 63 -2.21 12.91 -8.50
C CYS A 63 -2.55 14.22 -7.76
N PRO A 64 -3.52 14.21 -6.82
CA PRO A 64 -3.99 15.43 -6.17
C PRO A 64 -2.91 16.06 -5.26
N ALA A 65 -2.01 15.23 -4.73
CA ALA A 65 -0.93 15.67 -3.85
C ALA A 65 0.39 15.95 -4.59
N GLN A 66 0.42 15.78 -5.93
CA GLN A 66 1.64 15.92 -6.75
C GLN A 66 2.83 15.13 -6.17
N ALA A 67 2.55 13.90 -5.72
CA ALA A 67 3.54 13.03 -5.08
C ALA A 67 4.40 12.25 -6.10
N ILE A 68 3.98 12.19 -7.37
CA ILE A 68 4.60 11.38 -8.40
C ILE A 68 5.44 12.28 -9.31
N THR A 69 6.65 11.84 -9.67
CA THR A 69 7.51 12.51 -10.66
C THR A 69 7.99 11.51 -11.69
N ILE A 70 7.73 11.78 -12.97
CA ILE A 70 8.06 10.86 -14.07
C ILE A 70 8.92 11.53 -15.13
N GLU A 71 9.99 10.86 -15.54
CA GLU A 71 10.78 11.20 -16.73
C GLU A 71 10.83 9.98 -17.64
N ALA A 72 10.88 10.20 -18.95
CA ALA A 72 10.72 9.16 -19.94
C ALA A 72 11.59 9.41 -21.17
N GLU A 73 12.18 8.33 -21.67
CA GLU A 73 13.01 8.33 -22.87
C GLU A 73 12.63 7.13 -23.74
N GLU A 74 13.08 7.17 -25.00
CA GLU A 74 12.97 6.02 -25.91
C GLU A 74 14.14 5.07 -25.62
N ARG A 75 13.82 3.79 -25.40
CA ARG A 75 14.80 2.73 -25.21
C ARG A 75 15.36 2.29 -26.58
N GLU A 76 16.49 1.59 -26.58
CA GLU A 76 17.14 1.05 -27.79
C GLU A 76 16.24 0.18 -28.68
N ASP A 77 15.21 -0.44 -28.11
CA ASP A 77 14.22 -1.26 -28.82
C ASP A 77 13.06 -0.44 -29.43
N GLY A 78 13.14 0.89 -29.36
CA GLY A 78 12.10 1.82 -29.81
C GLY A 78 10.90 1.93 -28.86
N SER A 79 10.94 1.26 -27.71
CA SER A 79 9.86 1.34 -26.73
C SER A 79 10.02 2.58 -25.84
N ARG A 80 8.91 3.26 -25.55
CA ARG A 80 8.88 4.38 -24.61
C ARG A 80 8.79 3.85 -23.18
N ARG A 81 9.78 4.18 -22.34
CA ARG A 81 9.86 3.72 -20.94
C ARG A 81 10.27 4.86 -20.01
N THR A 82 10.02 4.66 -18.72
CA THR A 82 10.40 5.65 -17.71
C THR A 82 11.88 5.50 -17.35
N THR A 83 12.63 6.59 -17.40
CA THR A 83 13.98 6.66 -16.82
C THR A 83 13.90 6.98 -15.34
N ARG A 84 12.87 7.75 -14.95
CA ARG A 84 12.57 8.11 -13.57
C ARG A 84 11.09 7.88 -13.27
N TYR A 85 10.80 7.26 -12.14
CA TYR A 85 9.45 7.12 -11.61
C TYR A 85 9.57 7.17 -10.09
N ASP A 86 9.37 8.34 -9.52
CA ASP A 86 9.49 8.54 -8.08
C ASP A 86 8.11 8.78 -7.47
N ILE A 87 7.91 8.28 -6.25
CA ILE A 87 6.76 8.61 -5.41
C ILE A 87 7.24 9.03 -4.04
N ASP A 88 6.93 10.26 -3.65
CA ASP A 88 7.10 10.73 -2.27
C ASP A 88 5.92 10.21 -1.42
N MET A 89 6.15 9.12 -0.67
CA MET A 89 5.12 8.51 0.18
C MET A 89 4.68 9.43 1.32
N THR A 90 5.45 10.46 1.65
CA THR A 90 5.09 11.46 2.66
C THR A 90 4.12 12.52 2.13
N LYS A 91 4.01 12.65 0.81
CA LYS A 91 2.98 13.47 0.14
C LYS A 91 1.78 12.65 -0.28
N CYS A 92 1.99 11.37 -0.63
CA CYS A 92 0.91 10.49 -1.07
C CYS A 92 -0.19 10.39 -0.02
N ILE A 93 -1.44 10.49 -0.47
CA ILE A 93 -2.64 10.39 0.39
C ILE A 93 -3.38 9.06 0.21
N TYR A 94 -2.78 8.09 -0.50
CA TYR A 94 -3.33 6.74 -0.72
C TYR A 94 -4.78 6.71 -1.24
N CYS A 95 -5.07 7.58 -2.21
CA CYS A 95 -6.42 7.74 -2.77
C CYS A 95 -6.75 6.73 -3.88
N GLY A 96 -5.74 6.08 -4.48
CA GLY A 96 -5.90 5.14 -5.60
C GLY A 96 -6.22 5.71 -6.97
N LEU A 97 -6.27 7.04 -7.15
CA LEU A 97 -6.48 7.65 -8.47
C LEU A 97 -5.37 7.26 -9.47
N CYS A 98 -4.14 7.07 -9.01
CA CYS A 98 -3.04 6.60 -9.84
C CYS A 98 -3.31 5.20 -10.42
N GLN A 99 -3.89 4.29 -9.63
CA GLN A 99 -4.27 2.94 -10.05
C GLN A 99 -5.42 2.97 -11.05
N GLU A 100 -6.46 3.77 -10.77
CA GLU A 100 -7.65 3.88 -11.64
C GLU A 100 -7.34 4.57 -12.97
N SER A 101 -6.43 5.56 -12.97
CA SER A 101 -6.02 6.27 -14.18
C SER A 101 -5.08 5.47 -15.09
N CYS A 102 -4.50 4.38 -14.60
CA CYS A 102 -3.47 3.66 -15.34
C CYS A 102 -4.08 2.77 -16.44
N PRO A 103 -3.83 3.05 -17.74
CA PRO A 103 -4.48 2.33 -18.83
C PRO A 103 -3.96 0.89 -19.03
N VAL A 104 -2.89 0.53 -18.33
CA VAL A 104 -2.14 -0.73 -18.50
C VAL A 104 -1.93 -1.47 -17.18
N ASP A 105 -2.57 -1.00 -16.09
CA ASP A 105 -2.49 -1.60 -14.76
C ASP A 105 -1.02 -1.73 -14.28
N ALA A 106 -0.23 -0.67 -14.53
CA ALA A 106 1.20 -0.63 -14.20
C ALA A 106 1.46 -0.21 -12.77
N ILE A 107 0.86 0.89 -12.31
CA ILE A 107 0.95 1.35 -10.92
C ILE A 107 -0.29 0.86 -10.17
N VAL A 108 -0.07 0.20 -9.05
CA VAL A 108 -1.13 -0.32 -8.18
C VAL A 108 -0.81 -0.06 -6.71
N GLU A 109 -1.83 -0.12 -5.87
CA GLU A 109 -1.71 -0.09 -4.42
C GLU A 109 -1.89 -1.52 -3.89
N SER A 110 -0.87 -2.05 -3.22
CA SER A 110 -0.88 -3.39 -2.65
C SER A 110 -1.68 -3.46 -1.33
N ALA A 111 -1.85 -4.67 -0.82
CA ALA A 111 -2.43 -4.90 0.52
C ALA A 111 -1.45 -4.58 1.66
N ASN A 112 -0.19 -4.22 1.38
CA ASN A 112 0.80 -3.99 2.42
C ASN A 112 0.57 -2.64 3.12
N ALA A 113 0.40 -2.68 4.44
CA ALA A 113 0.32 -1.49 5.30
C ALA A 113 1.52 -1.39 6.28
N GLU A 114 2.34 -2.44 6.34
CA GLU A 114 3.41 -2.59 7.32
C GLU A 114 4.77 -2.29 6.67
N TYR A 115 4.99 -1.02 6.35
CA TYR A 115 6.24 -0.51 5.75
C TYR A 115 6.74 0.77 6.44
N ALA A 116 6.46 0.90 7.75
CA ALA A 116 7.02 1.98 8.54
C ALA A 116 8.56 1.92 8.50
N THR A 117 9.19 3.09 8.40
CA THR A 117 10.64 3.26 8.29
C THR A 117 11.13 4.19 9.40
N GLU A 118 12.44 4.13 9.68
CA GLU A 118 13.05 4.95 10.73
C GLU A 118 13.44 6.35 10.21
N THR A 119 13.70 6.46 8.91
CA THR A 119 14.04 7.73 8.26
C THR A 119 13.02 8.15 7.21
N ARG A 120 12.96 9.45 6.92
CA ARG A 120 12.06 10.04 5.93
C ARG A 120 12.50 9.67 4.50
N GLU A 121 13.80 9.58 4.28
CA GLU A 121 14.42 9.32 2.98
C GLU A 121 14.04 7.94 2.45
N GLU A 122 13.86 6.96 3.35
CA GLU A 122 13.36 5.63 2.98
C GLU A 122 11.95 5.66 2.38
N LEU A 123 11.14 6.70 2.67
CA LEU A 123 9.79 6.92 2.12
C LEU A 123 9.79 7.69 0.78
N LEU A 124 10.96 8.03 0.24
CA LEU A 124 11.11 8.60 -1.09
C LEU A 124 11.41 7.47 -2.08
N TYR A 125 10.36 6.85 -2.60
CA TYR A 125 10.50 5.65 -3.43
C TYR A 125 10.90 6.04 -4.84
N ASN A 126 11.91 5.35 -5.36
CA ASN A 126 12.31 5.43 -6.76
C ASN A 126 11.70 4.27 -7.57
N LYS A 127 11.96 4.27 -8.89
CA LYS A 127 11.45 3.26 -9.82
C LYS A 127 11.84 1.84 -9.41
N GLU A 128 13.08 1.65 -9.00
CA GLU A 128 13.62 0.33 -8.61
C GLU A 128 12.91 -0.24 -7.39
N LYS A 129 12.71 0.59 -6.35
CA LYS A 129 11.96 0.21 -5.14
C LYS A 129 10.51 -0.17 -5.49
N LEU A 130 9.86 0.59 -6.35
CA LEU A 130 8.48 0.31 -6.78
C LEU A 130 8.38 -0.99 -7.60
N LEU A 131 9.34 -1.27 -8.48
CA LEU A 131 9.40 -2.53 -9.23
C LEU A 131 9.68 -3.71 -8.30
N ALA A 132 10.62 -3.56 -7.37
CA ALA A 132 10.91 -4.59 -6.37
C ALA A 132 9.69 -4.90 -5.48
N ASN A 133 8.89 -3.88 -5.14
CA ASN A 133 7.61 -4.07 -4.46
C ASN A 133 6.61 -4.84 -5.34
N GLY A 134 6.54 -4.54 -6.63
CA GLY A 134 5.72 -5.29 -7.58
C GLY A 134 6.14 -6.76 -7.67
N ASP A 135 7.43 -7.01 -7.85
CA ASP A 135 7.98 -8.37 -7.93
C ASP A 135 7.73 -9.15 -6.63
N LYS A 136 7.80 -8.48 -5.46
CA LYS A 136 7.53 -9.08 -4.15
C LYS A 136 6.05 -9.43 -3.94
N TRP A 137 5.13 -8.56 -4.36
CA TRP A 137 3.70 -8.65 -4.02
C TRP A 137 2.81 -9.06 -5.20
N GLU A 138 3.36 -9.38 -6.37
CA GLU A 138 2.59 -9.71 -7.58
C GLU A 138 1.55 -10.83 -7.38
N PRO A 139 1.82 -11.94 -6.64
CA PRO A 139 0.81 -12.97 -6.41
C PRO A 139 -0.45 -12.44 -5.72
N GLU A 140 -0.28 -11.63 -4.66
CA GLU A 140 -1.36 -11.02 -3.90
C GLU A 140 -2.07 -9.93 -4.71
N ILE A 141 -1.29 -9.07 -5.38
CA ILE A 141 -1.81 -8.02 -6.26
C ILE A 141 -2.67 -8.62 -7.38
N ALA A 142 -2.18 -9.66 -8.05
CA ALA A 142 -2.90 -10.33 -9.14
C ALA A 142 -4.15 -11.06 -8.63
N ALA A 143 -4.12 -11.62 -7.42
CA ALA A 143 -5.31 -12.20 -6.80
C ALA A 143 -6.36 -11.12 -6.47
N ALA A 144 -5.94 -10.01 -5.87
CA ALA A 144 -6.82 -8.89 -5.55
C ALA A 144 -7.43 -8.26 -6.81
N ALA A 145 -6.61 -8.03 -7.84
CA ALA A 145 -7.05 -7.50 -9.12
C ALA A 145 -8.08 -8.41 -9.80
N ARG A 146 -7.89 -9.74 -9.78
CA ARG A 146 -8.88 -10.70 -10.32
C ARG A 146 -10.19 -10.69 -9.54
N ALA A 147 -10.14 -10.51 -8.22
CA ALA A 147 -11.34 -10.42 -7.39
C ALA A 147 -12.11 -9.11 -7.61
N ASP A 148 -11.42 -8.01 -7.91
CA ASP A 148 -12.02 -6.68 -8.12
C ASP A 148 -12.42 -6.39 -9.58
N ALA A 149 -11.86 -7.12 -10.56
CA ALA A 149 -12.10 -6.93 -12.00
C ALA A 149 -13.58 -6.83 -12.44
N PRO A 150 -14.57 -7.49 -11.82
CA PRO A 150 -15.97 -7.29 -12.20
C PRO A 150 -16.53 -5.89 -11.93
N TYR A 151 -15.82 -5.07 -11.15
CA TYR A 151 -16.27 -3.78 -10.67
C TYR A 151 -15.48 -2.59 -11.24
N ARG A 152 -14.47 -2.85 -12.09
CA ARG A 152 -13.60 -1.84 -12.71
C ARG A 152 -13.10 -2.29 -14.08
#